data_AF-A0A928U1W8-F1
#
_entry.id   AF-A0A928U1W8-F1
#
_cell.length_a   1.000
_cell.length_b   1.000
_cell.length_c   1.000
_cell.angle_alpha   90.00
_cell.angle_beta   90.00
_cell.angle_gamma   90.00
#
_symmetry.space_group_name_H-M   'P 1'
#
loop_
_entity.id
_entity.type
_entity.pdbx_description
1 polymer ?
#
loop_
_entity_poly.entity_id
_entity_poly.type
_entity_poly.pdbx_seq_one_letter_code
_entity_poly.pdbx_strand_id
1 'polypeptide(L)'
;MNESRLFSRQQALIADANIDFLLEQRQVVRILQPTLRQQIEQAIQVNPSLSSYVWPHQGELYLLLTSINDASRRGQVYDLIQRYQIDPTTDLDKAPYGLRACLQPHRHRQGRRMGAFALGAVVGMMLGLIGMALSVVMTVVLGLEGAAWERITAVTFVVCSALGWAGATYYLWYKYPFGFWRN
;
A
#
# COMPACT_ATOMS: atom_id res chain seq x y z
N MET A 1 4.27 -24.00 -20.64
CA MET A 1 4.37 -24.00 -22.13
C MET A 1 3.04 -23.71 -22.87
N ASN A 2 1.87 -23.68 -22.20
CA ASN A 2 0.60 -23.32 -22.86
C ASN A 2 0.23 -21.82 -22.80
N GLU A 3 0.77 -21.06 -21.86
CA GLU A 3 0.41 -19.65 -21.66
C GLU A 3 0.93 -18.73 -22.76
N SER A 4 2.13 -19.01 -23.30
CA SER A 4 2.71 -18.21 -24.39
C SER A 4 1.91 -18.30 -25.70
N ARG A 5 1.27 -19.44 -25.98
CA ARG A 5 0.41 -19.61 -27.17
C ARG A 5 -0.97 -18.96 -27.01
N LEU A 6 -1.52 -18.96 -25.80
CA LEU A 6 -2.74 -18.22 -25.47
C LEU A 6 -2.49 -16.71 -25.56
N PHE A 7 -1.33 -16.26 -25.08
CA PHE A 7 -0.89 -14.87 -25.14
C PHE A 7 -0.76 -14.35 -26.59
N SER A 8 -0.09 -15.10 -27.48
CA SER A 8 0.02 -14.71 -28.90
C SER A 8 -1.33 -14.70 -29.63
N ARG A 9 -2.24 -15.62 -29.31
CA ARG A 9 -3.61 -15.63 -29.88
C ARG A 9 -4.48 -14.51 -29.35
N GLN A 10 -4.39 -14.19 -28.05
CA GLN A 10 -5.11 -13.08 -27.45
C GLN A 10 -4.63 -11.74 -28.01
N GLN A 11 -3.32 -11.54 -28.14
CA GLN A 11 -2.76 -10.33 -28.73
C GLN A 11 -3.14 -10.15 -30.21
N ALA A 12 -3.20 -11.25 -30.98
CA ALA A 12 -3.66 -11.21 -32.36
C ALA A 12 -5.17 -10.88 -32.48
N LEU A 13 -6.01 -11.40 -31.58
CA LEU A 13 -7.44 -11.06 -31.54
C LEU A 13 -7.69 -9.60 -31.17
N ILE A 14 -6.82 -9.00 -30.34
CA ILE A 14 -6.95 -7.64 -29.84
C ILE A 14 -6.42 -6.59 -30.82
N ALA A 15 -5.44 -6.94 -31.67
CA ALA A 15 -4.85 -6.03 -32.65
C ALA A 15 -5.82 -5.64 -33.78
N ASP A 16 -6.76 -6.52 -34.14
CA ASP A 16 -7.77 -6.31 -35.20
C ASP A 16 -9.20 -6.08 -34.66
N ALA A 17 -9.44 -6.27 -33.36
CA ALA A 17 -10.79 -6.15 -32.80
C ALA A 17 -11.16 -4.70 -32.49
N ASN A 18 -12.35 -4.30 -32.96
CA ASN A 18 -12.97 -3.05 -32.58
C ASN A 18 -13.23 -3.05 -31.04
N ILE A 19 -12.75 -2.02 -30.34
CA ILE A 19 -12.93 -1.90 -28.89
C ILE A 19 -14.40 -1.89 -28.50
N ASP A 20 -15.24 -1.23 -29.30
CA ASP A 20 -16.68 -1.15 -29.04
C ASP A 20 -17.30 -2.55 -28.97
N PHE A 21 -16.87 -3.44 -29.87
CA PHE A 21 -17.28 -4.84 -29.86
C PHE A 21 -16.79 -5.60 -28.62
N LEU A 22 -15.56 -5.36 -28.17
CA LEU A 22 -15.01 -6.00 -26.97
C LEU A 22 -15.70 -5.50 -25.69
N LEU A 23 -16.10 -4.24 -25.65
CA LEU A 23 -16.88 -3.64 -24.56
C LEU A 23 -18.30 -4.20 -24.52
N GLU A 24 -18.98 -4.27 -25.67
CA GLU A 24 -20.31 -4.89 -25.80
C GLU A 24 -20.31 -6.35 -25.33
N GLN A 25 -19.27 -7.10 -25.68
CA GLN A 25 -19.12 -8.50 -25.26
C GLN A 25 -18.57 -8.68 -23.83
N ARG A 26 -18.37 -7.58 -23.09
CA ARG A 26 -17.78 -7.57 -21.74
C ARG A 26 -16.46 -8.33 -21.66
N GLN A 27 -15.68 -8.30 -22.73
CA GLN A 27 -14.35 -8.91 -22.79
C GLN A 27 -13.26 -8.00 -22.25
N VAL A 28 -13.53 -6.70 -22.17
CA VAL A 28 -12.63 -5.70 -21.62
C VAL A 28 -13.37 -4.76 -20.68
N VAL A 29 -12.69 -4.27 -19.64
CA VAL A 29 -13.21 -3.24 -18.73
C VAL A 29 -12.30 -2.02 -18.81
N ARG A 30 -12.85 -0.87 -19.16
CA ARG A 30 -12.11 0.40 -19.11
C ARG A 30 -11.87 0.81 -17.66
N ILE A 31 -10.66 1.24 -17.36
CA ILE A 31 -10.30 1.85 -16.07
C ILE A 31 -10.45 3.35 -16.18
N LEU A 32 -11.45 3.90 -15.49
CA LEU A 32 -11.79 5.33 -15.53
C LEU A 32 -11.10 6.12 -14.41
N GLN A 33 -10.80 5.45 -13.28
CA GLN A 33 -10.19 6.13 -12.13
C GLN A 33 -8.67 6.32 -12.34
N PRO A 34 -8.15 7.56 -12.26
CA PRO A 34 -6.72 7.84 -12.45
C PRO A 34 -5.86 7.20 -11.35
N THR A 35 -6.36 7.13 -10.12
CA THR A 35 -5.68 6.47 -8.99
C THR A 35 -5.53 4.98 -9.23
N LEU A 36 -6.59 4.31 -9.71
CA LEU A 36 -6.56 2.89 -10.04
C LEU A 36 -5.62 2.61 -11.21
N ARG A 37 -5.63 3.47 -12.24
CA ARG A 37 -4.70 3.38 -13.36
C ARG A 37 -3.24 3.40 -12.86
N GLN A 38 -2.89 4.37 -12.02
CA GLN A 38 -1.54 4.47 -11.47
C GLN A 38 -1.17 3.23 -10.63
N GLN A 39 -2.11 2.68 -9.86
CA GLN A 39 -1.90 1.45 -9.09
C GLN A 39 -1.63 0.24 -9.99
N ILE A 40 -2.39 0.09 -11.08
CA ILE A 40 -2.20 -1.00 -12.04
C ILE A 40 -0.83 -0.84 -12.75
N GLU A 41 -0.47 0.38 -13.16
CA GLU A 41 0.84 0.65 -13.77
C GLU A 41 1.99 0.30 -12.80
N GLN A 42 1.87 0.65 -11.51
CA GLN A 42 2.82 0.24 -10.47
C GLN A 42 2.85 -1.28 -10.27
N ALA A 43 1.68 -1.94 -10.30
CA ALA A 43 1.57 -3.38 -10.17
C ALA A 43 2.32 -4.12 -11.28
N ILE A 44 2.22 -3.62 -12.52
CA ILE A 44 2.94 -4.17 -13.68
C ILE A 44 4.45 -3.95 -13.52
N GLN A 45 4.88 -2.78 -13.04
CA GLN A 45 6.31 -2.52 -12.80
C GLN A 45 6.91 -3.51 -11.79
N VAL A 46 6.16 -3.84 -10.72
CA VAL A 46 6.60 -4.80 -9.70
C VAL A 46 6.52 -6.25 -10.21
N ASN A 47 5.48 -6.57 -10.98
CA ASN A 47 5.26 -7.89 -11.54
C ASN A 47 4.92 -7.80 -13.05
N PRO A 48 5.92 -7.90 -13.94
CA PRO A 48 5.73 -7.77 -15.39
C PRO A 48 4.75 -8.79 -16.00
N SER A 49 4.52 -9.93 -15.35
CA SER A 49 3.58 -10.95 -15.82
C SER A 49 2.12 -10.46 -15.85
N LEU A 50 1.80 -9.45 -15.04
CA LEU A 50 0.47 -8.82 -14.98
C LEU A 50 0.12 -8.04 -16.26
N SER A 51 1.12 -7.68 -17.08
CA SER A 51 0.90 -7.02 -18.37
C SER A 51 -0.01 -7.82 -19.31
N SER A 52 -0.09 -9.14 -19.14
CA SER A 52 -0.99 -10.01 -19.92
C SER A 52 -2.49 -9.77 -19.65
N TYR A 53 -2.83 -9.13 -18.54
CA TYR A 53 -4.21 -8.80 -18.16
C TYR A 53 -4.57 -7.35 -18.45
N VAL A 54 -3.64 -6.57 -19.00
CA VAL A 54 -3.78 -5.12 -19.17
C VAL A 54 -3.49 -4.76 -20.61
N TRP A 55 -4.43 -4.06 -21.23
CA TRP A 55 -4.30 -3.58 -22.59
C TRP A 55 -4.33 -2.04 -22.62
N PRO A 56 -3.17 -1.40 -22.85
CA PRO A 56 -3.14 0.03 -23.12
C PRO A 56 -3.58 0.29 -24.56
N HIS A 57 -4.57 1.16 -24.76
CA HIS A 57 -5.04 1.56 -26.09
C HIS A 57 -5.43 3.04 -26.12
N GLN A 58 -4.88 3.81 -27.07
CA GLN A 58 -5.17 5.25 -27.26
C GLN A 58 -5.07 6.10 -25.98
N GLY A 59 -4.10 5.80 -25.10
CA GLY A 59 -3.90 6.52 -23.85
C GLY A 59 -4.85 6.13 -22.71
N GLU A 60 -5.76 5.19 -22.97
CA GLU A 60 -6.66 4.57 -21.99
C GLU A 60 -6.14 3.19 -21.58
N LEU A 61 -6.54 2.74 -20.39
CA LEU A 61 -6.12 1.46 -19.83
C LEU A 61 -7.32 0.53 -19.67
N TYR A 62 -7.24 -0.64 -20.27
CA TYR A 62 -8.29 -1.66 -20.25
C TYR A 62 -7.80 -2.91 -19.52
N LEU A 63 -8.66 -3.52 -18.71
CA LEU A 63 -8.43 -4.85 -18.15
C LEU A 63 -9.05 -5.90 -19.05
N LEU A 64 -8.26 -6.92 -19.40
CA LEU A 64 -8.64 -8.02 -20.25
C LEU A 64 -9.35 -9.11 -19.43
N LEU A 65 -10.61 -9.36 -19.75
CA LEU A 65 -11.42 -10.46 -19.17
C LEU A 65 -11.45 -11.70 -20.08
N THR A 66 -10.72 -11.67 -21.19
CA THR A 66 -10.62 -12.77 -22.17
C THR A 66 -10.02 -14.05 -21.60
N SER A 67 -9.37 -13.98 -20.44
CA SER A 67 -8.91 -15.15 -19.67
C SER A 67 -10.07 -15.96 -19.06
N ILE A 68 -11.27 -15.38 -18.96
CA ILE A 68 -12.46 -16.04 -18.42
C ILE A 68 -13.30 -16.57 -19.59
N ASN A 69 -13.26 -17.89 -19.80
CA ASN A 69 -14.00 -18.53 -20.89
C ASN A 69 -15.52 -18.47 -20.69
N ASP A 70 -16.00 -18.61 -19.44
CA ASP A 70 -17.42 -18.59 -19.09
C ASP A 70 -17.99 -17.16 -19.16
N ALA A 71 -18.99 -16.95 -20.04
CA ALA A 71 -19.65 -15.66 -20.26
C ALA A 71 -20.39 -15.15 -19.02
N SER A 72 -21.03 -16.04 -18.25
CA SER A 72 -21.78 -15.66 -17.05
C SER A 72 -20.82 -15.16 -15.97
N ARG A 73 -19.75 -15.92 -15.73
CA ARG A 73 -18.69 -15.53 -14.79
C ARG A 73 -17.96 -14.26 -15.24
N ARG A 74 -17.71 -14.11 -16.54
CA ARG A 74 -17.10 -12.91 -17.12
C ARG A 74 -17.97 -11.67 -16.87
N GLY A 75 -19.28 -11.78 -17.05
CA GLY A 75 -20.22 -10.71 -16.71
C GLY A 75 -20.19 -10.33 -15.23
N GLN A 76 -20.15 -11.31 -14.32
CA GLN A 76 -20.04 -11.06 -12.88
C GLN A 76 -18.74 -10.33 -12.51
N VAL A 77 -17.61 -10.73 -13.09
CA VAL A 77 -16.31 -10.08 -12.85
C VAL A 77 -16.29 -8.68 -13.44
N TYR A 78 -16.86 -8.48 -14.63
CA TYR A 78 -17.03 -7.16 -15.24
C TYR A 78 -17.78 -6.21 -14.30
N ASP A 79 -18.96 -6.61 -13.84
CA ASP A 79 -19.80 -5.79 -12.95
C ASP A 79 -19.10 -5.53 -11.61
N LEU A 80 -18.36 -6.51 -11.10
CA LEU A 80 -17.61 -6.39 -9.85
C LEU A 80 -16.46 -5.38 -9.98
N ILE A 81 -15.71 -5.39 -11.09
CA ILE A 81 -14.65 -4.40 -11.35
C ILE A 81 -15.26 -3.01 -11.53
N GLN A 82 -16.40 -2.88 -12.22
CA GLN A 82 -17.10 -1.59 -12.33
C GLN A 82 -17.54 -1.06 -10.95
N ARG A 83 -18.08 -1.92 -10.08
CA ARG A 83 -18.43 -1.53 -8.71
C ARG A 83 -17.20 -1.11 -7.92
N TYR A 84 -16.08 -1.83 -8.05
CA TYR A 84 -14.82 -1.46 -7.41
C TYR A 84 -14.29 -0.09 -7.86
N GLN A 85 -14.53 0.29 -9.13
CA GLN A 85 -14.26 1.63 -9.65
C GLN A 85 -15.21 2.72 -9.13
N ILE A 86 -16.23 2.39 -8.35
CA ILE A 86 -17.11 3.37 -7.69
C ILE A 86 -16.84 3.33 -6.19
N ASP A 87 -16.74 2.12 -5.64
CA ASP A 87 -16.47 1.84 -4.24
C ASP A 87 -15.27 0.89 -4.09
N PRO A 88 -14.07 1.46 -3.79
CA PRO A 88 -12.84 0.69 -3.58
C PRO A 88 -12.87 -0.26 -2.37
N THR A 89 -13.95 -0.29 -1.58
CA THR A 89 -14.12 -1.27 -0.50
C THR A 89 -14.75 -2.58 -0.96
N THR A 90 -15.21 -2.63 -2.22
CA THR A 90 -15.82 -3.83 -2.81
C THR A 90 -14.84 -5.01 -2.78
N ASP A 91 -15.31 -6.14 -2.27
CA ASP A 91 -14.50 -7.35 -2.20
C ASP A 91 -14.22 -7.94 -3.59
N LEU A 92 -12.93 -8.07 -3.91
CA LEU A 92 -12.40 -8.60 -5.17
C LEU A 92 -12.13 -10.11 -5.12
N ASP A 93 -12.50 -10.82 -4.04
CA ASP A 93 -12.21 -12.25 -3.85
C ASP A 93 -12.78 -13.16 -4.95
N LYS A 94 -13.83 -12.71 -5.65
CA LYS A 94 -14.44 -13.45 -6.76
C LYS A 94 -13.71 -13.27 -8.10
N ALA A 95 -12.82 -12.28 -8.21
CA ALA A 95 -12.05 -12.04 -9.42
C ALA A 95 -10.90 -13.05 -9.55
N PRO A 96 -10.52 -13.45 -10.79
CA PRO A 96 -9.33 -14.27 -11.03
C PRO A 96 -8.08 -13.63 -10.43
N TYR A 97 -7.15 -14.45 -9.95
CA TYR A 97 -5.95 -13.98 -9.25
C TYR A 97 -5.16 -12.93 -10.04
N GLY A 98 -4.98 -13.10 -11.36
CA GLY A 98 -4.28 -12.13 -12.21
C GLY A 98 -4.93 -10.74 -12.20
N LEU A 99 -6.25 -10.68 -12.39
CA LEU A 99 -7.02 -9.43 -12.35
C LEU A 99 -7.04 -8.80 -10.95
N ARG A 100 -7.19 -9.64 -9.92
CA ARG A 100 -7.17 -9.20 -8.53
C ARG A 100 -5.81 -8.60 -8.15
N ALA A 101 -4.71 -9.20 -8.62
CA ALA A 101 -3.37 -8.69 -8.36
C ALA A 101 -3.11 -7.32 -9.02
N CYS A 102 -3.72 -7.03 -10.17
CA CYS A 102 -3.66 -5.71 -10.80
C CYS A 102 -4.44 -4.66 -10.01
N LEU A 103 -5.59 -5.05 -9.43
CA LEU A 103 -6.54 -4.14 -8.77
C LEU A 103 -6.26 -3.93 -7.28
N GLN A 104 -5.51 -4.83 -6.65
CA GLN A 104 -5.14 -4.68 -5.26
C GLN A 104 -4.15 -3.53 -5.08
N PRO A 105 -4.41 -2.62 -4.12
CA PRO A 105 -3.49 -1.55 -3.84
C PRO A 105 -2.15 -2.17 -3.42
N HIS A 106 -1.11 -1.87 -4.19
CA HIS A 106 0.27 -2.18 -3.82
C HIS A 106 0.56 -1.42 -2.53
N ARG A 107 0.36 -2.10 -1.40
CA ARG A 107 0.62 -1.52 -0.07
C ARG A 107 2.10 -1.17 -0.01
N HIS A 108 2.41 0.11 -0.21
CA HIS A 108 3.76 0.62 -0.09
C HIS A 108 4.30 0.22 1.29
N ARG A 109 5.31 -0.66 1.30
CA ARG A 109 6.14 -0.97 2.48
C ARG A 109 6.71 0.31 3.14
N GLN A 110 6.76 1.42 2.41
CA GLN A 110 7.36 2.69 2.78
C GLN A 110 6.48 3.53 3.73
N GLY A 111 5.17 3.63 3.48
CA GLY A 111 4.24 4.37 4.37
C GLY A 111 4.20 3.78 5.79
N ARG A 112 4.39 2.47 5.91
CA ARG A 112 4.46 1.75 7.19
C ARG A 112 5.70 2.10 8.02
N ARG A 113 6.85 2.35 7.36
CA ARG A 113 8.09 2.76 8.05
C ARG A 113 7.97 4.18 8.57
N MET A 114 7.33 5.05 7.79
CA MET A 114 7.08 6.44 8.15
C MET A 114 6.11 6.55 9.35
N GLY A 115 5.06 5.72 9.38
CA GLY A 115 4.14 5.64 10.52
C GLY A 115 4.79 5.14 11.81
N ALA A 116 5.60 4.08 11.75
CA ALA A 116 6.32 3.56 12.91
C ALA A 116 7.35 4.57 13.45
N PHE A 117 8.04 5.28 12.54
CA PHE A 117 8.97 6.36 12.89
C PHE A 117 8.26 7.51 13.60
N ALA A 118 7.12 7.97 13.06
CA ALA A 118 6.35 9.08 13.63
C ALA A 118 5.78 8.74 15.01
N LEU A 119 5.16 7.56 15.16
CA LEU A 119 4.67 7.08 16.46
C LEU A 119 5.81 6.89 17.46
N GLY A 120 6.93 6.33 17.02
CA GLY A 120 8.12 6.24 17.86
C GLY A 120 8.56 7.61 18.37
N ALA A 121 8.53 8.65 17.52
CA ALA A 121 9.03 9.98 17.88
C ALA A 121 8.16 10.62 18.97
N VAL A 122 6.85 10.42 18.91
CA VAL A 122 5.90 10.86 19.95
C VAL A 122 6.19 10.16 21.28
N VAL A 123 6.39 8.84 21.26
CA VAL A 123 6.73 8.07 22.47
C VAL A 123 8.09 8.49 23.04
N GLY A 124 9.07 8.72 22.18
CA GLY A 124 10.37 9.27 22.55
C GLY A 124 10.24 10.60 23.28
N MET A 125 9.52 11.57 22.69
CA MET A 125 9.30 12.88 23.34
C MET A 125 8.63 12.76 24.71
N MET A 126 7.64 11.89 24.87
CA MET A 126 6.99 11.66 26.17
C MET A 126 7.98 11.11 27.21
N LEU A 127 8.80 10.14 26.83
CA LEU A 127 9.86 9.61 27.71
C LEU A 127 10.93 10.65 28.05
N GLY A 128 11.28 11.52 27.09
CA GLY A 128 12.15 12.66 27.32
C GLY A 128 11.62 13.61 28.37
N LEU A 129 10.35 14.01 28.25
CA LEU A 129 9.69 14.91 29.21
C LEU A 129 9.64 14.31 30.62
N ILE A 130 9.33 13.01 30.73
CA ILE A 130 9.35 12.29 32.01
C ILE A 130 10.78 12.26 32.59
N GLY A 131 11.78 11.96 31.77
CA GLY A 131 13.19 11.96 32.19
C GLY A 131 13.65 13.32 32.69
N MET A 132 13.28 14.40 31.99
CA MET A 132 13.56 15.78 32.39
C MET A 132 12.89 16.12 33.72
N ALA A 133 11.60 15.78 33.90
CA ALA A 133 10.88 16.04 35.13
C ALA A 133 11.53 15.32 36.33
N LEU A 134 11.94 14.06 36.15
CA LEU A 134 12.64 13.28 37.17
C LEU A 134 14.02 13.88 37.49
N SER A 135 14.76 14.35 36.49
CA SER A 135 16.07 14.94 36.74
C SER A 135 15.97 16.26 37.50
N VAL A 136 14.95 17.09 37.24
CA VAL A 136 14.69 18.32 38.01
C VAL A 136 14.46 17.98 39.49
N VAL A 137 13.60 16.99 39.77
CA VAL A 137 13.34 16.53 41.15
C VAL A 137 14.64 16.05 41.81
N MET A 138 15.43 15.24 41.11
CA MET A 138 16.73 14.77 41.60
C MET A 138 17.72 15.92 41.88
N THR A 139 17.82 16.92 40.99
CA THR A 139 18.74 18.05 41.19
C THR A 139 18.35 18.91 42.39
N VAL A 140 17.05 19.06 42.67
CA VAL A 140 16.55 19.76 43.86
C VAL A 140 16.90 18.98 45.13
N VAL A 141 16.71 17.65 45.12
CA VAL A 141 17.06 16.77 46.26
C VAL A 141 18.57 16.78 46.55
N LEU A 142 19.40 16.85 45.50
CA LEU A 142 20.86 16.84 45.62
C LEU A 142 21.47 18.23 45.89
N GLY A 143 20.66 19.29 45.90
CA GLY A 143 21.14 20.66 46.16
C GLY A 143 22.12 21.19 45.12
N LEU A 144 21.98 20.78 43.85
CA LEU A 144 22.86 21.22 42.76
C LEU A 144 22.45 22.61 42.27
N GLU A 145 23.33 23.60 42.45
CA GLU A 145 23.11 24.99 42.02
C GLU A 145 23.88 25.37 40.74
N GLY A 146 23.39 26.41 40.07
CA GLY A 146 24.06 27.02 38.90
C GLY A 146 23.85 26.28 37.57
N ALA A 147 24.58 26.69 36.52
CA ALA A 147 24.37 26.22 35.14
C ALA A 147 24.57 24.69 34.91
N ALA A 148 24.98 23.94 35.93
CA ALA A 148 25.15 22.49 35.86
C ALA A 148 23.81 21.73 35.83
N TRP A 149 22.79 22.17 36.57
CA TRP A 149 21.50 21.46 36.60
C TRP A 149 20.72 21.62 35.29
N GLU A 150 20.80 22.78 34.64
CA GLU A 150 20.20 23.04 33.32
C GLU A 150 20.79 22.12 32.24
N ARG A 151 22.11 21.86 32.31
CA ARG A 151 22.77 20.95 31.39
C ARG A 151 22.36 19.50 31.64
N ILE A 152 22.25 19.09 32.90
CA ILE A 152 21.83 17.74 33.27
C ILE A 152 20.42 17.47 32.76
N THR A 153 19.47 18.38 32.99
CA THR A 153 18.07 18.20 32.57
C THR A 153 17.93 18.14 31.05
N ALA A 154 18.64 18.99 30.31
CA ALA A 154 18.68 18.97 28.86
C ALA A 154 19.29 17.66 28.30
N VAL A 155 20.40 17.19 28.88
CA VAL A 155 21.04 15.94 28.46
C VAL A 155 20.12 14.75 28.76
N THR A 156 19.50 14.69 29.94
CA THR A 156 18.55 13.64 30.29
C THR A 156 17.36 13.62 29.34
N PHE A 157 16.81 14.78 28.99
CA PHE A 157 15.74 14.88 28.00
C PHE A 157 16.13 14.26 26.65
N VAL A 158 17.29 14.64 26.11
CA VAL A 158 17.75 14.16 24.80
C VAL A 158 18.02 12.66 24.81
N VAL A 159 18.71 12.16 25.83
CA VAL A 159 19.05 10.73 25.94
C VAL A 159 17.78 9.88 26.10
N CYS A 160 16.88 10.26 27.00
CA CYS A 160 15.61 9.54 27.20
C CYS A 160 14.72 9.61 25.95
N SER A 161 14.72 10.74 25.23
CA SER A 161 13.98 10.87 23.97
C SER A 161 14.52 9.95 22.88
N ALA A 162 15.84 9.92 22.70
CA ALA A 162 16.49 9.09 21.69
C ALA A 162 16.31 7.59 21.98
N LEU A 163 16.50 7.18 23.23
CA LEU A 163 16.30 5.79 23.66
C LEU A 163 14.84 5.37 23.55
N GLY A 164 13.91 6.23 23.97
CA GLY A 164 12.48 6.00 23.85
C GLY A 164 12.04 5.86 22.39
N TRP A 165 12.54 6.73 21.51
CA TRP A 165 12.28 6.67 20.08
C TRP A 165 12.82 5.39 19.44
N ALA A 166 14.09 5.06 19.69
CA ALA A 166 14.72 3.85 19.13
C ALA A 166 14.02 2.58 19.62
N GLY A 167 13.72 2.50 20.92
CA GLY A 167 13.03 1.36 21.53
C GLY A 167 11.60 1.20 21.01
N ALA A 168 10.82 2.28 20.94
CA ALA A 168 9.45 2.23 20.44
C ALA A 168 9.40 1.89 18.95
N THR A 169 10.29 2.47 18.14
CA THR A 169 10.39 2.17 16.71
C THR A 169 10.76 0.71 16.49
N TYR A 170 11.75 0.18 17.22
CA TYR A 170 12.14 -1.23 17.17
C TYR A 170 11.01 -2.16 17.60
N TYR A 171 10.31 -1.83 18.69
CA TYR A 171 9.19 -2.60 19.20
C TYR A 171 8.03 -2.66 18.21
N LEU A 172 7.62 -1.52 17.64
CA LEU A 172 6.56 -1.45 16.63
C LEU A 172 6.94 -2.21 15.36
N TRP A 173 8.22 -2.19 14.99
CA TRP A 173 8.75 -2.92 13.86
C TRP A 173 8.66 -4.44 14.03
N TYR A 174 8.87 -4.94 15.25
CA TYR A 174 8.90 -6.38 15.55
C TYR A 174 7.54 -6.95 15.96
N LYS A 175 6.76 -6.21 16.76
CA LYS A 175 5.47 -6.69 17.31
C LYS A 175 4.31 -6.63 16.32
N TYR A 176 4.36 -5.74 15.33
CA TYR A 176 3.33 -5.65 14.29
C TYR A 176 3.87 -6.08 12.91
N PRO A 177 4.26 -7.36 12.73
CA PRO A 177 4.65 -7.87 11.43
C PRO A 177 3.39 -8.00 10.56
N PHE A 178 3.29 -7.12 9.56
CA PHE A 178 2.51 -7.28 8.32
C PHE A 178 0.96 -7.43 8.38
N GLY A 179 0.31 -7.60 9.54
CA GLY A 179 -1.12 -7.98 9.59
C GLY A 179 -2.16 -6.95 10.07
N PHE A 180 -1.77 -5.91 10.82
CA PHE A 180 -2.74 -5.24 11.71
C PHE A 180 -3.37 -3.92 11.20
N TRP A 181 -2.92 -3.35 10.08
CA TRP A 181 -3.53 -2.12 9.53
C TRP A 181 -4.67 -2.46 8.55
N ARG A 182 -5.62 -3.24 9.04
CA ARG A 182 -7.00 -3.33 8.55
C ARG A 182 -7.82 -2.55 9.58
N ASN A 183 -8.06 -1.28 9.31
CA ASN A 183 -9.21 -0.49 9.78
C ASN A 183 -9.03 0.93 9.24
#